data_AF-A0A1J5SCS4-F1
#
_entry.id   AF-A0A1J5SCS4-F1
#
_cell.length_a   1.000
_cell.length_b   1.000
_cell.length_c   1.000
_cell.angle_alpha   90.00
_cell.angle_beta   90.00
_cell.angle_gamma   90.00
#
_symmetry.space_group_name_H-M   'P 1'
#
loop_
_entity.id
_entity.type
_entity.pdbx_description
1 polymer ?
#
loop_
_entity_poly.entity_id
_entity_poly.type
_entity_poly.pdbx_seq_one_letter_code
_entity_poly.pdbx_strand_id
1 'polypeptide(L)'
;MNCTTNFLPYQRTGYFSAIAIDYLQQHKQLQSFYNYEVSVDGIKKSIESRKTFSTNRKLLVDELRKQYTGIPFTAKQEQHLQSLLSENTFTITTAHQPNIFTGPLFFIYKIFHAIKLADELSNEMNGFKFVPVYYMGSEDADLDELGFIHLGSNKITWNTNQTGAVGRMKVDKGFIKLIDLIHGQVGVHPYGKELTDLFKLFYAEGKTIQQATLELVNHLFADFGLLILIPDNAALKKSFQSVFEKELTEEFSHKAVVQTINELSKNYKIQTSGRELNLFYLINDKKERIEVTSYKLQDSSFRLQVPGLKKEWSKDEILTELNNYPERFSANVILRGVFQETVLPNIAFIGGGGELAYWLELKKVFEAVHVPYPMLILRNSFLWMNKKQLERLNKLGFTINDLFKKQDELLNEWVRKNSSKQLSIANEVEKIEALYQQLQTISNNVDVTLSQHTKALQAKSLKQLKGLEKKIVRAEKRNFETEQRQIEKLKQELFPDNSLQERYENFSLLYAQFGKEWLQTIYSASKGLAQEFCVITAE
;
A
#
# COMPACT_ATOMS: atom_id res chain seq x y z
N MET A 1 0.64 19.73 -19.88
CA MET A 1 -0.12 18.53 -20.28
C MET A 1 -1.55 18.72 -19.83
N ASN A 2 -2.48 18.62 -20.77
CA ASN A 2 -3.89 18.69 -20.43
C ASN A 2 -4.34 17.31 -19.95
N CYS A 3 -4.96 17.27 -18.77
CA CYS A 3 -5.49 16.06 -18.17
C CYS A 3 -6.85 16.33 -17.56
N THR A 4 -7.72 15.32 -17.58
CA THR A 4 -8.99 15.35 -16.87
C THR A 4 -8.98 14.31 -15.74
N THR A 5 -9.60 14.66 -14.62
CA THR A 5 -9.66 13.79 -13.42
C THR A 5 -11.09 13.39 -13.11
N ASN A 6 -11.31 12.09 -12.87
CA ASN A 6 -12.62 11.55 -12.47
C ASN A 6 -12.46 10.81 -11.14
N PHE A 7 -13.15 11.29 -10.10
CA PHE A 7 -13.07 10.72 -8.75
C PHE A 7 -14.21 9.75 -8.49
N LEU A 8 -13.88 8.62 -7.85
CA LEU A 8 -14.78 7.51 -7.57
C LEU A 8 -14.65 7.06 -6.12
N PRO A 9 -15.75 6.70 -5.45
CA PRO A 9 -15.67 6.01 -4.17
C PRO A 9 -14.91 4.68 -4.32
N TYR A 10 -13.96 4.41 -3.43
CA TYR A 10 -13.15 3.18 -3.44
C TYR A 10 -13.98 1.90 -3.52
N GLN A 11 -15.14 1.85 -2.84
CA GLN A 11 -16.06 0.71 -2.87
C GLN A 11 -16.53 0.34 -4.28
N ARG A 12 -16.69 1.34 -5.17
CA ARG A 12 -17.14 1.11 -6.55
C ARG A 12 -16.08 0.47 -7.44
N THR A 13 -14.82 0.45 -7.00
CA THR A 13 -13.72 -0.10 -7.79
C THR A 13 -13.61 -1.63 -7.68
N GLY A 14 -14.05 -2.22 -6.56
CA GLY A 14 -13.95 -3.66 -6.33
C GLY A 14 -12.53 -4.21 -6.07
N TYR A 15 -11.52 -3.35 -5.93
CA TYR A 15 -10.10 -3.75 -5.77
C TYR A 15 -9.55 -3.69 -4.34
N PHE A 16 -10.35 -3.21 -3.38
CA PHE A 16 -9.91 -3.00 -2.00
C PHE A 16 -10.55 -4.04 -1.07
N SER A 17 -9.82 -4.44 -0.04
CA SER A 17 -10.30 -5.41 0.95
C SER A 17 -11.49 -4.86 1.75
N ALA A 18 -12.32 -5.75 2.27
CA ALA A 18 -13.47 -5.38 3.10
C ALA A 18 -13.05 -4.50 4.29
N ILE A 19 -11.95 -4.84 4.99
CA ILE A 19 -11.44 -4.04 6.11
C ILE A 19 -11.05 -2.62 5.71
N ALA A 20 -10.46 -2.44 4.52
CA ALA A 20 -10.10 -1.11 4.03
C ALA A 20 -11.35 -0.29 3.68
N ILE A 21 -12.35 -0.91 3.04
CA ILE A 21 -13.63 -0.26 2.74
C ILE A 21 -14.38 0.11 4.02
N ASP A 22 -14.46 -0.80 4.98
CA ASP A 22 -15.12 -0.56 6.27
C ASP A 22 -14.42 0.54 7.08
N TYR A 23 -13.09 0.63 6.99
CA TYR A 23 -12.33 1.74 7.59
C TYR A 23 -12.72 3.09 6.97
N LEU A 24 -12.76 3.17 5.63
CA LEU A 24 -13.16 4.37 4.92
C LEU A 24 -14.61 4.79 5.23
N GLN A 25 -15.48 3.81 5.50
CA GLN A 25 -16.88 4.01 5.89
C GLN A 25 -17.08 4.17 7.41
N GLN A 26 -15.99 4.19 8.18
CA GLN A 26 -15.99 4.35 9.64
C GLN A 26 -16.91 3.35 10.36
N HIS A 27 -16.97 2.11 9.86
CA HIS A 27 -17.83 1.06 10.39
C HIS A 27 -17.59 0.85 11.89
N LYS A 28 -18.67 0.74 12.68
CA LYS A 28 -18.61 0.68 14.15
C LYS A 28 -17.67 -0.40 14.69
N GLN A 29 -17.58 -1.53 13.98
CA GLN A 29 -16.73 -2.65 14.34
C GLN A 29 -15.23 -2.37 14.26
N LEU A 30 -14.80 -1.30 13.59
CA LEU A 30 -13.39 -0.90 13.51
C LEU A 30 -12.99 0.19 14.50
N GLN A 31 -13.95 0.88 15.12
CA GLN A 31 -13.71 2.09 15.92
C GLN A 31 -12.76 1.87 17.10
N SER A 32 -12.74 0.67 17.69
CA SER A 32 -11.83 0.34 18.78
C SER A 32 -10.35 0.22 18.35
N PHE A 33 -10.07 0.05 17.06
CA PHE A 33 -8.76 -0.33 16.52
C PHE A 33 -7.93 0.86 15.98
N TYR A 34 -8.49 2.07 16.00
CA TYR A 34 -7.77 3.30 15.68
C TYR A 34 -8.21 4.42 16.64
N ASN A 35 -7.60 5.60 16.51
CA ASN A 35 -7.86 6.73 17.43
C ASN A 35 -8.58 7.90 16.76
N TYR A 36 -8.40 8.09 15.44
CA TYR A 36 -8.85 9.29 14.75
C TYR A 36 -9.51 8.94 13.42
N GLU A 37 -10.63 9.58 13.15
CA GLU A 37 -11.22 9.62 11.81
C GLU A 37 -10.37 10.48 10.88
N VAL A 38 -10.44 10.20 9.57
CA VAL A 38 -9.78 11.00 8.54
C VAL A 38 -10.53 12.32 8.35
N SER A 39 -10.20 13.30 9.18
CA SER A 39 -10.81 14.63 9.19
C SER A 39 -9.88 15.68 9.80
N VAL A 40 -10.18 16.96 9.61
CA VAL A 40 -9.44 18.06 10.24
C VAL A 40 -9.53 17.99 11.77
N ASP A 41 -10.67 17.55 12.32
CA ASP A 41 -10.82 17.31 13.76
C ASP A 41 -9.92 16.16 14.24
N GLY A 42 -9.85 15.07 13.46
CA GLY A 42 -8.91 13.98 13.71
C GLY A 42 -7.45 14.45 13.70
N ILE A 43 -7.07 15.37 12.80
CA ILE A 43 -5.73 15.95 12.74
C ILE A 43 -5.44 16.73 14.03
N LYS A 44 -6.38 17.56 14.49
CA LYS A 44 -6.24 18.33 15.73
C LYS A 44 -6.04 17.42 16.94
N LYS A 45 -6.87 16.39 17.09
CA LYS A 45 -6.75 15.38 18.16
C LYS A 45 -5.42 14.63 18.10
N SER A 46 -4.96 14.29 16.90
CA SER A 46 -3.65 13.65 16.71
C SER A 46 -2.50 14.58 17.12
N ILE A 47 -2.57 15.87 16.79
CA ILE A 47 -1.61 16.89 17.24
C ILE A 47 -1.60 16.99 18.77
N GLU A 48 -2.76 17.06 19.42
CA GLU A 48 -2.87 17.13 20.88
C GLU A 48 -2.21 15.93 21.55
N SER A 49 -2.50 14.72 21.07
CA SER A 49 -1.86 13.49 21.55
C SER A 49 -0.36 13.47 21.26
N ARG A 50 0.08 13.99 20.10
CA ARG A 50 1.50 14.03 19.74
C ARG A 50 2.29 15.01 20.60
N LYS A 51 1.68 16.13 21.03
CA LYS A 51 2.31 17.10 21.95
C LYS A 51 2.62 16.51 23.33
N THR A 52 1.97 15.43 23.75
CA THR A 52 2.27 14.78 25.03
C THR A 52 3.51 13.88 24.96
N PHE A 53 4.09 13.67 23.78
CA PHE A 53 5.26 12.83 23.58
C PHE A 53 6.50 13.66 23.24
N SER A 54 7.59 13.44 23.97
CA SER A 54 8.85 14.17 23.77
C SER A 54 9.70 13.53 22.68
N THR A 55 9.49 13.94 21.43
CA THR A 55 10.36 13.56 20.30
C THR A 55 11.71 14.29 20.38
N ASN A 56 12.82 13.58 20.21
CA ASN A 56 14.16 14.18 20.12
C ASN A 56 14.37 14.84 18.73
N ARG A 57 13.80 16.03 18.56
CA ARG A 57 13.80 16.81 17.30
C ARG A 57 15.22 17.17 16.84
N LYS A 58 16.11 17.49 17.78
CA LYS A 58 17.52 17.80 17.47
C LYS A 58 18.22 16.59 16.85
N LEU A 59 18.09 15.41 17.47
CA LEU A 59 18.63 14.16 16.93
C LEU A 59 18.11 13.87 15.52
N LEU A 60 16.80 14.04 15.30
CA LEU A 60 16.19 13.86 13.97
C LEU A 60 16.82 14.79 12.93
N VAL A 61 16.94 16.08 13.22
CA VAL A 61 17.50 17.06 12.29
C VAL A 61 18.99 16.82 12.04
N ASP A 62 19.76 16.49 13.08
CA ASP A 62 21.19 16.21 12.99
C ASP A 62 21.44 14.98 12.09
N GLU A 63 20.70 13.88 12.29
CA GLU A 63 20.86 12.67 11.46
C GLU A 63 20.33 12.87 10.03
N LEU A 64 19.26 13.65 9.82
CA LEU A 64 18.83 14.04 8.47
C LEU A 64 19.92 14.85 7.75
N ARG A 65 20.53 15.84 8.39
CA ARG A 65 21.64 16.60 7.77
C ARG A 65 22.80 15.70 7.40
N LYS A 66 23.20 14.82 8.31
CA LYS A 66 24.30 13.87 8.09
C LYS A 66 23.99 12.93 6.93
N GLN A 67 22.77 12.38 6.86
CA GLN A 67 22.34 11.50 5.78
C GLN A 67 22.40 12.19 4.40
N TYR A 68 22.07 13.47 4.34
CA TYR A 68 22.09 14.26 3.10
C TYR A 68 23.47 14.85 2.76
N THR A 69 24.55 14.43 3.44
CA THR A 69 25.89 14.90 3.11
C THR A 69 26.21 14.62 1.63
N GLY A 70 26.51 15.69 0.88
CA GLY A 70 26.76 15.61 -0.57
C GLY A 70 25.51 15.74 -1.45
N ILE A 71 24.32 15.86 -0.86
CA ILE A 71 23.05 16.10 -1.55
C ILE A 71 22.52 17.48 -1.12
N PRO A 72 22.51 18.49 -2.00
CA PRO A 72 22.03 19.81 -1.64
C PRO A 72 20.51 19.79 -1.41
N PHE A 73 20.07 20.44 -0.34
CA PHE A 73 18.66 20.70 -0.09
C PHE A 73 18.15 21.83 -1.00
N THR A 74 16.91 21.72 -1.46
CA THR A 74 16.17 22.88 -1.99
C THR A 74 15.82 23.85 -0.87
N ALA A 75 15.45 25.09 -1.21
CA ALA A 75 15.00 26.06 -0.22
C ALA A 75 13.78 25.55 0.60
N LYS A 76 12.84 24.85 -0.06
CA LYS A 76 11.67 24.27 0.61
C LYS A 76 12.08 23.15 1.58
N GLN A 77 13.00 22.28 1.19
CA GLN A 77 13.52 21.23 2.08
C GLN A 77 14.27 21.81 3.28
N GLU A 78 15.13 22.81 3.07
CA GLU A 78 15.87 23.45 4.17
C GLU A 78 14.89 24.13 5.14
N GLN A 79 13.85 24.79 4.64
CA GLN A 79 12.77 25.33 5.49
C GLN A 79 12.08 24.24 6.30
N HIS A 80 11.70 23.11 5.67
CA HIS A 80 11.10 21.98 6.36
C HIS A 80 12.03 21.42 7.43
N LEU A 81 13.30 21.17 7.08
CA LEU A 81 14.31 20.63 7.98
C LEU A 81 14.52 21.51 9.20
N GLN A 82 14.66 22.82 9.01
CA GLN A 82 14.78 23.78 10.11
C GLN A 82 13.51 23.82 10.97
N SER A 83 12.34 23.76 10.33
CA SER A 83 11.08 23.82 11.06
C SER A 83 10.89 22.63 12.00
N LEU A 84 11.47 21.46 11.73
CA LEU A 84 11.35 20.27 12.59
C LEU A 84 11.87 20.49 14.02
N LEU A 85 12.74 21.48 14.24
CA LEU A 85 13.21 21.88 15.57
C LEU A 85 12.12 22.52 16.45
N SER A 86 11.06 23.06 15.84
CA SER A 86 9.95 23.71 16.54
C SER A 86 8.90 22.70 17.02
N GLU A 87 8.38 22.88 18.24
CA GLU A 87 7.33 22.04 18.83
C GLU A 87 6.00 22.08 18.08
N ASN A 88 5.72 23.17 17.34
CA ASN A 88 4.52 23.31 16.51
C ASN A 88 4.70 22.76 15.08
N THR A 89 5.78 22.02 14.82
CA THR A 89 5.99 21.34 13.54
C THR A 89 5.73 19.86 13.68
N PHE A 90 4.91 19.30 12.80
CA PHE A 90 4.55 17.88 12.77
C PHE A 90 4.87 17.28 11.42
N THR A 91 5.09 15.96 11.38
CA THR A 91 5.32 15.24 10.13
C THR A 91 4.06 14.56 9.64
N ILE A 92 4.00 14.37 8.33
CA ILE A 92 3.03 13.52 7.64
C ILE A 92 3.84 12.47 6.92
N THR A 93 3.71 11.23 7.37
CA THR A 93 4.66 10.18 7.00
C THR A 93 4.02 9.15 6.11
N THR A 94 4.74 8.78 5.07
CA THR A 94 4.51 7.55 4.35
C THR A 94 5.77 6.69 4.42
N ALA A 95 5.63 5.37 4.39
CA ALA A 95 6.76 4.45 4.51
C ALA A 95 6.78 3.44 3.38
N HIS A 96 7.96 3.07 2.90
CA HIS A 96 8.10 1.98 1.92
C HIS A 96 9.53 1.48 1.93
N GLN A 97 9.71 0.19 1.65
CA GLN A 97 11.03 -0.38 1.37
C GLN A 97 11.67 0.27 0.12
N PRO A 98 13.01 0.24 -0.02
CA PRO A 98 13.71 0.78 -1.19
C PRO A 98 13.63 -0.20 -2.38
N ASN A 99 12.43 -0.35 -2.97
CA ASN A 99 12.27 -1.10 -4.22
C ASN A 99 13.21 -0.54 -5.29
N ILE A 100 13.79 -1.44 -6.08
CA ILE A 100 14.63 -1.01 -7.19
C ILE A 100 13.82 -0.13 -8.14
N PHE A 101 14.41 0.97 -8.60
CA PHE A 101 13.77 1.95 -9.49
C PHE A 101 12.41 2.43 -8.97
N THR A 102 12.25 2.61 -7.65
CA THR A 102 10.99 2.99 -6.97
C THR A 102 9.86 1.96 -7.01
N GLY A 103 10.05 0.77 -7.61
CA GLY A 103 9.03 -0.27 -7.63
C GLY A 103 7.72 0.14 -8.34
N PRO A 104 6.56 -0.29 -7.83
CA PRO A 104 5.27 0.02 -8.46
C PRO A 104 4.89 1.50 -8.31
N LEU A 105 4.09 2.00 -9.25
CA LEU A 105 3.58 3.39 -9.32
C LEU A 105 3.03 3.93 -7.99
N PHE A 106 2.38 3.08 -7.19
CA PHE A 106 1.83 3.53 -5.92
C PHE A 106 2.87 4.05 -4.91
N PHE A 107 4.14 3.68 -5.07
CA PHE A 107 5.25 4.26 -4.32
C PHE A 107 5.31 5.79 -4.50
N ILE A 108 5.18 6.24 -5.75
CA ILE A 108 5.15 7.68 -6.08
C ILE A 108 3.86 8.31 -5.53
N TYR A 109 2.73 7.60 -5.66
CA TYR A 109 1.42 8.12 -5.26
C TYR A 109 1.29 8.36 -3.76
N LYS A 110 1.81 7.45 -2.93
CA LYS A 110 1.78 7.63 -1.47
C LYS A 110 2.68 8.78 -1.00
N ILE A 111 3.80 9.01 -1.68
CA ILE A 111 4.67 10.17 -1.42
C ILE A 111 3.94 11.47 -1.78
N PHE A 112 3.34 11.55 -2.96
CA PHE A 112 2.56 12.74 -3.34
C PHE A 112 1.38 13.00 -2.42
N HIS A 113 0.74 11.95 -1.89
CA HIS A 113 -0.31 12.13 -0.90
C HIS A 113 0.21 12.77 0.40
N ALA A 114 1.37 12.34 0.90
CA ALA A 114 2.00 12.97 2.07
C ALA A 114 2.34 14.44 1.82
N ILE A 115 2.92 14.75 0.66
CA ILE A 115 3.23 16.12 0.24
C ILE A 115 1.95 16.95 0.14
N LYS A 116 0.93 16.45 -0.56
CA LYS A 116 -0.33 17.17 -0.78
C LYS A 116 -1.04 17.48 0.52
N LEU A 117 -1.12 16.51 1.43
CA LEU A 117 -1.74 16.71 2.73
C LEU A 117 -0.95 17.72 3.59
N ALA A 118 0.38 17.70 3.53
CA ALA A 118 1.21 18.66 4.26
C ALA A 118 1.02 20.10 3.75
N ASP A 119 0.94 20.27 2.44
CA ASP A 119 0.68 21.57 1.82
C ASP A 119 -0.75 22.07 2.14
N GLU A 120 -1.78 21.21 2.04
CA GLU A 120 -3.17 21.56 2.39
C GLU A 120 -3.29 21.98 3.86
N LEU A 121 -2.76 21.18 4.79
CA LEU A 121 -2.83 21.50 6.22
C LEU A 121 -2.02 22.76 6.57
N SER A 122 -0.89 23.01 5.89
CA SER A 122 -0.11 24.23 6.10
C SER A 122 -0.87 25.49 5.67
N ASN A 123 -1.76 25.38 4.67
CA ASN A 123 -2.62 26.48 4.24
C ASN A 123 -3.84 26.66 5.14
N GLU A 124 -4.38 25.58 5.70
CA GLU A 124 -5.61 25.61 6.50
C GLU A 124 -5.39 25.86 8.00
N MET A 125 -4.24 25.44 8.55
CA MET A 125 -3.98 25.43 10.00
C MET A 125 -2.85 26.39 10.39
N ASN A 126 -3.19 27.67 10.50
CA ASN A 126 -2.28 28.72 10.96
C ASN A 126 -1.64 28.37 12.32
N GLY A 127 -0.34 28.66 12.46
CA GLY A 127 0.43 28.43 13.68
C GLY A 127 1.08 27.05 13.78
N PHE A 128 0.75 26.13 12.87
CA PHE A 128 1.42 24.84 12.72
C PHE A 128 2.20 24.76 11.41
N LYS A 129 3.19 23.86 11.37
CA LYS A 129 3.91 23.52 10.15
C LYS A 129 3.85 22.01 9.93
N PHE A 130 3.70 21.58 8.68
CA PHE A 130 3.59 20.17 8.33
C PHE A 130 4.69 19.79 7.35
N VAL A 131 5.46 18.76 7.70
CA VAL A 131 6.61 18.31 6.91
C VAL A 131 6.30 16.93 6.32
N PRO A 132 6.24 16.79 4.98
CA PRO A 132 6.07 15.48 4.37
C PRO A 132 7.35 14.66 4.50
N VAL A 133 7.21 13.42 4.99
CA VAL A 133 8.33 12.51 5.22
C VAL A 133 8.11 11.18 4.51
N TYR A 134 9.12 10.73 3.76
CA TYR A 134 9.24 9.36 3.30
C TYR A 134 10.17 8.59 4.24
N TYR A 135 9.63 7.63 4.98
CA TYR A 135 10.39 6.69 5.80
C TYR A 135 10.83 5.51 4.94
N MET A 136 12.14 5.37 4.73
CA MET A 136 12.70 4.28 3.93
C MET A 136 12.92 3.03 4.79
N GLY A 137 12.16 1.97 4.52
CA GLY A 137 12.28 0.67 5.18
C GLY A 137 13.49 -0.14 4.70
N SER A 138 14.71 0.39 4.84
CA SER A 138 15.94 -0.18 4.28
C SER A 138 16.31 -1.58 4.79
N GLU A 139 15.79 -1.94 5.95
CA GLU A 139 16.18 -3.16 6.65
C GLU A 139 15.44 -4.41 6.17
N ASP A 140 14.50 -4.30 5.24
CA ASP A 140 13.79 -5.47 4.71
C ASP A 140 14.72 -6.38 3.89
N ALA A 141 14.51 -7.69 3.98
CA ALA A 141 15.31 -8.71 3.30
C ALA A 141 14.53 -9.45 2.20
N ASP A 142 13.28 -9.05 1.91
CA ASP A 142 12.47 -9.65 0.85
C ASP A 142 12.91 -9.17 -0.54
N LEU A 143 14.01 -9.72 -1.05
CA LEU A 143 14.49 -9.40 -2.39
C LEU A 143 13.50 -9.84 -3.49
N ASP A 144 12.68 -10.85 -3.24
CA ASP A 144 11.68 -11.32 -4.21
C ASP A 144 10.55 -10.30 -4.40
N GLU A 145 10.22 -9.51 -3.37
CA GLU A 145 9.30 -8.37 -3.46
C GLU A 145 9.98 -7.11 -4.01
N LEU A 146 11.24 -6.86 -3.64
CA LEU A 146 11.92 -5.58 -3.87
C LEU A 146 12.77 -5.52 -5.14
N GLY A 147 13.19 -6.67 -5.64
CA GLY A 147 14.17 -6.84 -6.71
C GLY A 147 13.58 -6.92 -8.11
N PHE A 148 12.34 -6.46 -8.35
CA PHE A 148 11.79 -6.43 -9.70
C PHE A 148 10.90 -5.21 -9.96
N ILE A 149 10.71 -4.91 -11.25
CA ILE A 149 9.72 -3.97 -11.77
C ILE A 149 9.01 -4.56 -12.99
N HIS A 150 7.82 -4.05 -13.30
CA HIS A 150 7.19 -4.25 -14.61
C HIS A 150 7.24 -2.98 -15.44
N LEU A 151 7.59 -3.13 -16.72
CA LEU A 151 7.47 -2.11 -17.75
C LEU A 151 6.60 -2.69 -18.87
N GLY A 152 5.30 -2.38 -18.82
CA GLY A 152 4.34 -2.97 -19.72
C GLY A 152 4.27 -4.47 -19.45
N SER A 153 4.31 -5.28 -20.49
CA SER A 153 4.32 -6.74 -20.35
C SER A 153 5.65 -7.34 -19.85
N ASN A 154 6.71 -6.52 -19.68
CA ASN A 154 8.05 -7.03 -19.39
C ASN A 154 8.37 -6.92 -17.89
N LYS A 155 8.63 -8.06 -17.25
CA LYS A 155 9.19 -8.12 -15.89
C LYS A 155 10.71 -8.03 -15.95
N ILE A 156 11.29 -7.06 -15.26
CA ILE A 156 12.74 -6.89 -15.11
C ILE A 156 13.09 -7.24 -13.66
N THR A 157 13.91 -8.28 -13.48
CA THR A 157 14.31 -8.79 -12.16
C THR A 157 15.81 -8.64 -11.96
N TRP A 158 16.21 -8.13 -10.79
CA TRP A 158 17.58 -8.09 -10.33
C TRP A 158 18.00 -9.44 -9.76
N ASN A 159 18.81 -10.15 -10.53
CA ASN A 159 19.40 -11.42 -10.10
C ASN A 159 20.77 -11.13 -9.44
N THR A 160 20.82 -11.21 -8.11
CA THR A 160 22.05 -11.06 -7.33
C THR A 160 22.18 -12.17 -6.29
N ASN A 161 23.42 -12.45 -5.87
CA ASN A 161 23.71 -13.42 -4.81
C ASN A 161 23.86 -12.76 -3.43
N GLN A 162 23.61 -11.45 -3.35
CA GLN A 162 23.65 -10.73 -2.08
C GLN A 162 22.50 -11.17 -1.17
N THR A 163 22.74 -11.13 0.14
CA THR A 163 21.76 -11.52 1.15
C THR A 163 21.57 -10.42 2.19
N GLY A 164 20.60 -10.60 3.10
CA GLY A 164 20.33 -9.64 4.17
C GLY A 164 19.46 -8.47 3.72
N ALA A 165 19.61 -7.33 4.39
CA ALA A 165 18.80 -6.14 4.15
C ALA A 165 19.05 -5.55 2.76
N VAL A 166 18.00 -5.46 1.93
CA VAL A 166 18.06 -4.96 0.54
C VAL A 166 18.63 -3.54 0.49
N GLY A 167 18.28 -2.66 1.44
CA GLY A 167 18.83 -1.31 1.49
C GLY A 167 20.36 -1.27 1.65
N ARG A 168 20.97 -2.29 2.28
CA ARG A 168 22.42 -2.42 2.47
C ARG A 168 23.13 -3.14 1.30
N MET A 169 22.39 -3.81 0.44
CA MET A 169 22.96 -4.42 -0.77
C MET A 169 23.57 -3.34 -1.67
N LYS A 170 24.57 -3.72 -2.46
CA LYS A 170 25.27 -2.83 -3.38
C LYS A 170 24.77 -2.99 -4.80
N VAL A 171 24.76 -1.90 -5.55
CA VAL A 171 24.63 -1.91 -7.00
C VAL A 171 25.80 -2.70 -7.57
N ASP A 172 25.50 -3.83 -8.20
CA ASP A 172 26.46 -4.71 -8.87
C ASP A 172 26.32 -4.63 -10.39
N LYS A 173 27.21 -5.32 -11.12
CA LYS A 173 27.14 -5.38 -12.59
C LYS A 173 25.83 -5.98 -13.10
N GLY A 174 25.17 -6.84 -12.31
CA GLY A 174 23.85 -7.38 -12.62
C GLY A 174 22.79 -6.29 -12.63
N PHE A 175 22.82 -5.41 -11.64
CA PHE A 175 21.95 -4.24 -11.52
C PHE A 175 22.15 -3.27 -12.69
N ILE A 176 23.41 -2.95 -13.05
CA ILE A 176 23.70 -2.03 -14.16
C ILE A 176 23.10 -2.52 -15.48
N LYS A 177 23.12 -3.83 -15.76
CA LYS A 177 22.49 -4.40 -16.95
C LYS A 177 20.98 -4.17 -16.99
N LEU A 178 20.31 -4.06 -15.84
CA LEU A 178 18.88 -3.74 -15.80
C LEU A 178 18.61 -2.35 -16.35
N ILE A 179 19.51 -1.40 -16.10
CA ILE A 179 19.39 -0.03 -16.62
C ILE A 179 19.43 -0.03 -18.15
N ASP A 180 20.27 -0.88 -18.75
CA ASP A 180 20.33 -1.04 -20.21
C ASP A 180 19.05 -1.70 -20.76
N LEU A 181 18.47 -2.68 -20.05
CA LEU A 181 17.18 -3.28 -20.40
C LEU A 181 16.04 -2.27 -20.34
N ILE A 182 16.03 -1.42 -19.30
CA ILE A 182 15.07 -0.32 -19.17
C ILE A 182 15.24 0.63 -20.35
N HIS A 183 16.47 1.04 -20.66
CA HIS A 183 16.77 1.92 -21.79
C HIS A 183 16.22 1.39 -23.11
N GLY A 184 16.37 0.09 -23.38
CA GLY A 184 15.83 -0.54 -24.58
C GLY A 184 14.30 -0.43 -24.73
N GLN A 185 13.57 -0.27 -23.61
CA GLN A 185 12.11 -0.13 -23.62
C GLN A 185 11.65 1.32 -23.64
N VAL A 186 12.31 2.19 -22.86
CA VAL A 186 11.84 3.57 -22.65
C VAL A 186 12.58 4.58 -23.51
N GLY A 187 13.74 4.24 -24.07
CA GLY A 187 14.64 5.15 -24.79
C GLY A 187 14.04 5.77 -26.06
N VAL A 188 12.99 5.15 -26.61
CA VAL A 188 12.23 5.68 -27.76
C VAL A 188 11.34 6.88 -27.40
N HIS A 189 11.09 7.12 -26.11
CA HIS A 189 10.24 8.20 -25.64
C HIS A 189 11.05 9.49 -25.37
N PRO A 190 10.40 10.67 -25.39
CA PRO A 190 11.09 11.97 -25.33
C PRO A 190 12.04 12.14 -24.12
N TYR A 191 11.64 11.60 -22.96
CA TYR A 191 12.41 11.68 -21.72
C TYR A 191 13.07 10.34 -21.34
N GLY A 192 13.05 9.36 -22.24
CA GLY A 192 13.64 8.03 -21.99
C GLY A 192 15.13 8.07 -21.75
N LYS A 193 15.86 8.89 -22.52
CA LYS A 193 17.30 9.11 -22.31
C LYS A 193 17.59 9.79 -20.98
N GLU A 194 16.87 10.86 -20.66
CA GLU A 194 16.99 11.57 -19.37
C GLU A 194 16.81 10.61 -18.20
N LEU A 195 15.73 9.82 -18.20
CA LEU A 195 15.46 8.82 -17.17
C LEU A 195 16.60 7.80 -17.04
N THR A 196 17.10 7.30 -18.16
CA THR A 196 18.21 6.33 -18.16
C THR A 196 19.48 6.94 -17.58
N ASP A 197 19.78 8.20 -17.94
CA ASP A 197 20.96 8.92 -17.43
C ASP A 197 20.83 9.17 -15.92
N LEU A 198 19.63 9.48 -15.41
CA LEU A 198 19.35 9.57 -13.97
C LEU A 198 19.59 8.22 -13.26
N PHE A 199 19.13 7.11 -13.83
CA PHE A 199 19.39 5.79 -13.25
C PHE A 199 20.88 5.46 -13.21
N LYS A 200 21.63 5.75 -14.28
CA LYS A 200 23.09 5.57 -14.30
C LYS A 200 23.81 6.44 -13.27
N LEU A 201 23.31 7.65 -13.03
CA LEU A 201 23.88 8.58 -12.06
C LEU A 201 23.68 8.10 -10.61
N PHE A 202 22.46 7.70 -10.27
CA PHE A 202 22.11 7.38 -8.88
C PHE A 202 22.43 5.92 -8.51
N TYR A 203 22.21 4.97 -9.42
CA TYR A 203 22.58 3.57 -9.23
C TYR A 203 23.97 3.30 -9.82
N ALA A 204 24.99 3.97 -9.29
CA ALA A 204 26.39 3.72 -9.65
C ALA A 204 26.94 2.48 -8.94
N GLU A 205 27.80 1.70 -9.61
CA GLU A 205 28.40 0.48 -9.06
C GLU A 205 29.06 0.73 -7.69
N GLY A 206 28.75 -0.12 -6.72
CA GLY A 206 29.27 -0.03 -5.35
C GLY A 206 28.47 0.83 -4.37
N LYS A 207 27.57 1.72 -4.83
CA LYS A 207 26.61 2.40 -3.95
C LYS A 207 25.64 1.40 -3.35
N THR A 208 25.14 1.67 -2.14
CA THR A 208 24.07 0.84 -1.57
C THR A 208 22.71 1.18 -2.20
N ILE A 209 21.78 0.22 -2.21
CA ILE A 209 20.43 0.45 -2.75
C ILE A 209 19.71 1.57 -1.99
N GLN A 210 19.90 1.69 -0.68
CA GLN A 210 19.32 2.81 0.08
C GLN A 210 19.91 4.18 -0.31
N GLN A 211 21.21 4.25 -0.62
CA GLN A 211 21.86 5.49 -1.07
C GLN A 211 21.32 5.89 -2.45
N ALA A 212 21.30 4.94 -3.40
CA ALA A 212 20.79 5.18 -4.74
C ALA A 212 19.30 5.56 -4.73
N THR A 213 18.51 4.92 -3.86
CA THR A 213 17.07 5.24 -3.69
C THR A 213 16.90 6.62 -3.07
N LEU A 214 17.70 6.99 -2.07
CA LEU A 214 17.68 8.33 -1.48
C LEU A 214 17.92 9.40 -2.54
N GLU A 215 18.96 9.23 -3.35
CA GLU A 215 19.31 10.19 -4.39
C GLU A 215 18.23 10.29 -5.47
N LEU A 216 17.71 9.16 -5.97
CA LEU A 216 16.64 9.15 -6.97
C LEU A 216 15.35 9.78 -6.43
N VAL A 217 14.89 9.36 -5.25
CA VAL A 217 13.66 9.89 -4.67
C VAL A 217 13.84 11.37 -4.31
N ASN A 218 15.00 11.78 -3.81
CA ASN A 218 15.27 13.20 -3.59
C ASN A 218 15.19 13.97 -4.91
N HIS A 219 15.79 13.48 -5.99
CA HIS A 219 15.71 14.13 -7.29
C HIS A 219 14.27 14.31 -7.79
N LEU A 220 13.39 13.33 -7.55
CA LEU A 220 12.00 13.36 -8.01
C LEU A 220 11.13 14.30 -7.17
N PHE A 221 11.43 14.50 -5.88
CA PHE A 221 10.51 15.13 -4.93
C PHE A 221 11.07 16.34 -4.16
N ALA A 222 12.35 16.70 -4.33
CA ALA A 222 12.99 17.77 -3.58
C ALA A 222 12.31 19.14 -3.77
N ASP A 223 11.85 19.44 -4.97
CA ASP A 223 11.13 20.70 -5.28
C ASP A 223 9.78 20.77 -4.55
N PHE A 224 9.20 19.62 -4.21
CA PHE A 224 7.98 19.52 -3.43
C PHE A 224 8.23 19.58 -1.92
N GLY A 225 9.49 19.61 -1.48
CA GLY A 225 9.89 19.74 -0.08
C GLY A 225 9.89 18.42 0.70
N LEU A 226 9.86 17.27 0.03
CA LEU A 226 9.93 15.97 0.70
C LEU A 226 11.24 15.83 1.49
N LEU A 227 11.16 15.35 2.73
CA LEU A 227 12.32 14.84 3.46
C LEU A 227 12.26 13.31 3.52
N ILE A 228 13.40 12.67 3.32
CA ILE A 228 13.55 11.21 3.30
C ILE A 228 14.35 10.79 4.52
N LEU A 229 13.79 9.90 5.35
CA LEU A 229 14.44 9.37 6.54
C LEU A 229 14.93 7.94 6.29
N ILE A 230 16.23 7.70 6.45
CA ILE A 230 16.83 6.37 6.54
C ILE A 230 17.04 6.07 8.03
N PRO A 231 16.16 5.26 8.64
CA PRO A 231 16.16 4.97 10.08
C PRO A 231 17.25 3.97 10.48
N ASP A 232 17.89 3.31 9.51
CA ASP A 232 18.94 2.31 9.71
C ASP A 232 20.29 2.97 10.08
N ASN A 233 20.35 3.57 11.27
CA ASN A 233 21.57 4.09 11.85
C ASN A 233 21.57 3.98 13.39
N ALA A 234 22.77 3.92 13.98
CA ALA A 234 22.95 3.69 15.41
C ALA A 234 22.31 4.78 16.28
N ALA A 235 22.40 6.05 15.87
CA ALA A 235 21.96 7.18 16.69
C ALA A 235 20.43 7.21 16.84
N LEU A 236 19.69 6.97 15.76
CA LEU A 236 18.23 6.85 15.80
C LEU A 236 17.80 5.60 16.55
N LYS A 237 18.42 4.45 16.31
CA LYS A 237 18.06 3.21 17.02
C LYS A 237 18.32 3.28 18.52
N LYS A 238 19.31 4.05 18.96
CA LYS A 238 19.54 4.34 20.37
C LYS A 238 18.36 5.07 21.02
N SER A 239 17.63 5.90 20.30
CA SER A 239 16.40 6.53 20.82
C SER A 239 15.24 5.55 21.03
N PHE A 240 15.32 4.37 20.42
CA PHE A 240 14.33 3.29 20.51
C PHE A 240 14.74 2.17 21.49
N GLN A 241 15.84 2.38 22.22
CA GLN A 241 16.47 1.38 23.06
C GLN A 241 15.50 0.79 24.11
N SER A 242 14.74 1.62 24.82
CA SER A 242 13.80 1.14 25.86
C SER A 242 12.73 0.20 25.30
N VAL A 243 12.30 0.39 24.05
CA VAL A 243 11.33 -0.49 23.39
C VAL A 243 11.99 -1.80 22.96
N PHE A 244 13.23 -1.76 22.47
CA PHE A 244 14.00 -2.97 22.20
C PHE A 244 14.21 -3.79 23.48
N GLU A 245 14.62 -3.15 24.57
CA GLU A 245 14.80 -3.81 25.86
C GLU A 245 13.49 -4.47 26.31
N LYS A 246 12.39 -3.71 26.30
CA LYS A 246 11.07 -4.24 26.70
C LYS A 246 10.64 -5.43 25.84
N GLU A 247 10.83 -5.37 24.52
CA GLU A 247 10.50 -6.49 23.65
C GLU A 247 11.36 -7.71 23.95
N LEU A 248 12.68 -7.53 24.10
CA LEU A 248 13.62 -8.60 24.42
C LEU A 248 13.33 -9.26 25.76
N THR A 249 12.78 -8.54 26.73
CA THR A 249 12.59 -9.06 28.09
C THR A 249 11.16 -9.45 28.44
N GLU A 250 10.18 -8.90 27.73
CA GLU A 250 8.75 -9.09 28.07
C GLU A 250 7.91 -9.62 26.91
N GLU A 251 8.42 -9.65 25.66
CA GLU A 251 7.65 -10.04 24.45
C GLU A 251 6.30 -9.31 24.37
N PHE A 252 6.29 -8.04 24.78
CA PHE A 252 5.07 -7.28 25.03
C PHE A 252 4.24 -7.11 23.75
N SER A 253 4.91 -6.98 22.61
CA SER A 253 4.25 -6.70 21.35
C SER A 253 3.41 -7.88 20.87
N HIS A 254 3.91 -9.11 21.02
CA HIS A 254 3.15 -10.33 20.72
C HIS A 254 1.85 -10.40 21.53
N LYS A 255 1.96 -10.20 22.85
CA LYS A 255 0.83 -10.23 23.78
C LYS A 255 -0.24 -9.19 23.42
N ALA A 256 0.18 -7.99 23.03
CA ALA A 256 -0.74 -6.92 22.61
C ALA A 256 -1.42 -7.21 21.25
N VAL A 257 -0.68 -7.74 20.28
CA VAL A 257 -1.18 -8.05 18.93
C VAL A 257 -2.17 -9.21 18.96
N VAL A 258 -1.86 -10.32 19.66
CA VAL A 258 -2.74 -11.50 19.70
C VAL A 258 -4.14 -11.14 20.23
N GLN A 259 -4.22 -10.30 21.26
CA GLN A 259 -5.52 -9.82 21.76
C GLN A 259 -6.31 -9.07 20.69
N THR A 260 -5.63 -8.23 19.91
CA THR A 260 -6.25 -7.41 18.87
C THR A 260 -6.68 -8.25 17.68
N ILE A 261 -5.84 -9.20 17.27
CA ILE A 261 -6.12 -10.18 16.21
C ILE A 261 -7.36 -11.01 16.55
N ASN A 262 -7.48 -11.52 17.77
CA ASN A 262 -8.63 -12.32 18.19
C ASN A 262 -9.97 -11.56 18.07
N GLU A 263 -9.95 -10.25 18.29
CA GLU A 263 -11.14 -9.40 18.13
C GLU A 263 -11.43 -9.07 16.67
N LEU A 264 -10.41 -8.66 15.89
CA LEU A 264 -10.55 -8.37 14.46
C LEU A 264 -10.96 -9.61 13.66
N SER A 265 -10.49 -10.81 14.04
CA SER A 265 -10.75 -12.07 13.33
C SER A 265 -12.22 -12.50 13.35
N LYS A 266 -13.03 -11.91 14.24
CA LYS A 266 -14.47 -12.15 14.29
C LYS A 266 -15.19 -11.67 13.03
N ASN A 267 -14.68 -10.61 12.40
CA ASN A 267 -15.30 -9.96 11.24
C ASN A 267 -14.40 -9.94 10.00
N TYR A 268 -13.08 -10.08 10.16
CA TYR A 268 -12.11 -9.93 9.08
C TYR A 268 -11.14 -11.10 9.00
N LYS A 269 -10.70 -11.44 7.78
CA LYS A 269 -9.65 -12.44 7.58
C LYS A 269 -8.29 -11.80 7.87
N ILE A 270 -7.61 -12.26 8.92
CA ILE A 270 -6.26 -11.82 9.29
C ILE A 270 -5.24 -12.84 8.76
N GLN A 271 -4.11 -12.35 8.25
CA GLN A 271 -3.07 -13.18 7.65
C GLN A 271 -1.83 -13.33 8.54
N THR A 272 -1.68 -12.48 9.55
CA THR A 272 -0.50 -12.44 10.42
C THR A 272 -0.60 -13.49 11.53
N SER A 273 0.29 -14.47 11.54
CA SER A 273 0.59 -15.22 12.77
C SER A 273 1.62 -14.42 13.57
N GLY A 274 1.21 -13.87 14.72
CA GLY A 274 2.12 -13.15 15.60
C GLY A 274 3.30 -14.04 16.00
N ARG A 275 4.52 -13.51 15.90
CA ARG A 275 5.72 -14.13 16.47
C ARG A 275 5.87 -13.68 17.92
N GLU A 276 6.44 -14.53 18.76
CA GLU A 276 6.72 -14.22 20.17
C GLU A 276 7.64 -13.00 20.29
N LEU A 277 8.72 -12.99 19.49
CA LEU A 277 9.64 -11.87 19.39
C LEU A 277 9.60 -11.21 18.01
N ASN A 278 9.48 -9.88 17.99
CA ASN A 278 9.29 -9.08 16.79
C ASN A 278 10.56 -8.32 16.36
N LEU A 279 11.73 -8.91 16.65
CA LEU A 279 13.05 -8.35 16.36
C LEU A 279 13.92 -9.27 15.48
N PHE A 280 14.77 -8.63 14.70
CA PHE A 280 15.85 -9.24 13.95
C PHE A 280 17.19 -8.70 14.41
N TYR A 281 18.23 -9.51 14.22
CA TYR A 281 19.62 -9.14 14.40
C TYR A 281 20.30 -9.00 13.03
N LEU A 282 20.90 -7.84 12.80
CA LEU A 282 21.62 -7.44 11.61
C LEU A 282 23.12 -7.48 11.86
N ILE A 283 23.85 -8.26 11.08
CA ILE A 283 25.31 -8.23 11.11
C ILE A 283 25.86 -8.53 9.73
N ASN A 284 26.82 -7.73 9.29
CA ASN A 284 27.38 -7.80 7.93
C ASN A 284 26.24 -7.76 6.88
N ASP A 285 26.17 -8.78 6.04
CA ASP A 285 25.20 -9.03 4.98
C ASP A 285 24.04 -9.95 5.44
N LYS A 286 23.81 -10.09 6.74
CA LYS A 286 22.77 -10.98 7.28
C LYS A 286 21.70 -10.22 8.04
N LYS A 287 20.46 -10.69 7.90
CA LYS A 287 19.31 -10.34 8.72
C LYS A 287 18.69 -11.62 9.25
N GLU A 288 18.86 -11.85 10.54
CA GLU A 288 18.51 -13.12 11.15
C GLU A 288 17.53 -12.90 12.29
N ARG A 289 16.62 -13.85 12.50
CA ARG A 289 15.61 -13.75 13.55
C ARG A 289 16.26 -13.93 14.91
N ILE A 290 15.80 -13.15 15.87
CA ILE A 290 16.06 -13.41 17.29
C ILE A 290 14.91 -14.27 17.80
N GLU A 291 15.23 -15.35 18.49
CA GLU A 291 14.26 -16.33 19.00
C GLU A 291 14.52 -16.61 20.48
N VAL A 292 13.45 -16.88 21.23
CA VAL A 292 13.53 -17.33 22.62
C VAL A 292 13.67 -18.86 22.64
N THR A 293 14.68 -19.41 23.31
CA THR A 293 14.97 -20.86 23.26
C THR A 293 14.49 -21.64 24.46
N SER A 294 14.44 -21.02 25.64
CA SER A 294 13.98 -21.69 26.85
C SER A 294 13.57 -20.71 27.94
N TYR A 295 12.49 -21.06 28.63
CA TYR A 295 12.22 -20.63 29.99
C TYR A 295 12.74 -21.75 30.89
N LYS A 296 14.02 -21.72 31.28
CA LYS A 296 14.54 -22.78 32.17
C LYS A 296 13.86 -22.70 33.54
N LEU A 297 13.03 -23.69 33.84
CA LEU A 297 12.26 -23.85 35.09
C LEU A 297 13.12 -23.92 36.36
N GLN A 298 14.43 -24.15 36.25
CA GLN A 298 15.31 -24.33 37.43
C GLN A 298 16.22 -23.14 37.75
N ASP A 299 16.50 -22.23 36.81
CA ASP A 299 17.48 -21.14 37.01
C ASP A 299 16.96 -19.74 36.65
N SER A 300 15.68 -19.59 36.29
CA SER A 300 15.09 -18.31 35.85
C SER A 300 15.87 -17.61 34.72
N SER A 301 16.73 -18.33 33.99
CA SER A 301 17.58 -17.75 32.94
C SER A 301 16.87 -17.80 31.59
N PHE A 302 16.43 -16.63 31.15
CA PHE A 302 15.91 -16.37 29.81
C PHE A 302 17.08 -16.37 28.81
N ARG A 303 16.98 -17.18 27.76
CA ARG A 303 17.99 -17.25 26.70
C ARG A 303 17.40 -16.93 25.34
N LEU A 304 18.15 -16.14 24.58
CA LEU A 304 17.84 -15.80 23.20
C LEU A 304 18.89 -16.38 22.27
N GLN A 305 18.48 -16.75 21.08
CA GLN A 305 19.38 -17.19 20.03
C GLN A 305 19.16 -16.44 18.72
N VAL A 306 20.20 -16.45 17.89
CA VAL A 306 20.10 -16.14 16.47
C VAL A 306 20.59 -17.37 15.71
N PRO A 307 19.70 -18.28 15.28
CA PRO A 307 20.07 -19.61 14.80
C PRO A 307 21.00 -19.56 13.58
N GLY A 308 20.69 -18.67 12.61
CA GLY A 308 21.47 -18.50 11.38
C GLY A 308 22.91 -18.01 11.61
N LEU A 309 23.21 -17.51 12.82
CA LEU A 309 24.55 -17.10 13.23
C LEU A 309 25.20 -18.03 14.25
N LYS A 310 24.49 -19.07 14.73
CA LYS A 310 24.92 -19.92 15.86
C LYS A 310 25.32 -19.08 17.09
N LYS A 311 24.60 -17.99 17.33
CA LYS A 311 24.78 -17.12 18.50
C LYS A 311 23.69 -17.39 19.51
N GLU A 312 24.06 -17.38 20.78
CA GLU A 312 23.15 -17.47 21.92
C GLU A 312 23.60 -16.43 22.95
N TRP A 313 22.63 -15.80 23.61
CA TRP A 313 22.85 -14.83 24.65
C TRP A 313 21.96 -15.13 25.85
N SER A 314 22.50 -14.90 27.04
CA SER A 314 21.68 -14.57 28.20
C SER A 314 21.02 -13.20 28.01
N LYS A 315 20.01 -12.92 28.87
CA LYS A 315 19.37 -11.61 28.94
C LYS A 315 20.40 -10.46 29.07
N ASP A 316 21.33 -10.55 30.01
CA ASP A 316 22.28 -9.46 30.27
C ASP A 316 23.27 -9.26 29.13
N GLU A 317 23.68 -10.35 28.46
CA GLU A 317 24.58 -10.27 27.31
C GLU A 317 23.91 -9.62 26.09
N ILE A 318 22.63 -9.93 25.80
CA ILE A 318 21.94 -9.29 24.67
C ILE A 318 21.65 -7.81 24.95
N LEU A 319 21.37 -7.45 26.20
CA LEU A 319 21.16 -6.07 26.60
C LEU A 319 22.47 -5.27 26.53
N THR A 320 23.59 -5.92 26.86
CA THR A 320 24.93 -5.32 26.66
C THR A 320 25.24 -5.15 25.17
N GLU A 321 24.91 -6.14 24.34
CA GLU A 321 25.04 -6.05 22.88
C GLU A 321 24.17 -4.91 22.30
N LEU A 322 22.93 -4.77 22.75
CA LEU A 322 22.02 -3.69 22.36
C LEU A 322 22.56 -2.30 22.76
N ASN A 323 23.09 -2.18 23.98
CA ASN A 323 23.70 -0.95 24.46
C ASN A 323 24.90 -0.52 23.60
N ASN A 324 25.73 -1.48 23.21
CA ASN A 324 26.97 -1.22 22.47
C ASN A 324 26.74 -1.06 20.96
N TYR A 325 25.78 -1.80 20.39
CA TYR A 325 25.55 -1.91 18.94
C TYR A 325 24.05 -1.85 18.57
N PRO A 326 23.34 -0.75 18.87
CA PRO A 326 21.91 -0.64 18.61
C PRO A 326 21.58 -0.76 17.11
N GLU A 327 22.50 -0.39 16.20
CA GLU A 327 22.36 -0.55 14.75
C GLU A 327 22.20 -2.00 14.28
N ARG A 328 22.52 -2.98 15.15
CA ARG A 328 22.35 -4.40 14.87
C ARG A 328 20.95 -4.91 15.18
N PHE A 329 20.09 -4.15 15.84
CA PHE A 329 18.72 -4.58 16.15
C PHE A 329 17.74 -3.96 15.16
N SER A 330 16.83 -4.75 14.61
CA SER A 330 15.84 -4.27 13.64
C SER A 330 14.45 -4.72 14.02
N ALA A 331 13.51 -3.79 13.98
CA ALA A 331 12.10 -4.06 14.22
C ALA A 331 11.45 -4.69 12.98
N ASN A 332 10.60 -5.70 13.19
CA ASN A 332 9.74 -6.22 12.12
C ASN A 332 8.51 -5.31 11.89
N VAL A 333 7.57 -5.75 11.05
CA VAL A 333 6.35 -5.01 10.70
C VAL A 333 5.54 -4.50 11.91
N ILE A 334 5.55 -5.23 13.04
CA ILE A 334 4.82 -4.90 14.28
C ILE A 334 5.45 -3.69 14.99
N LEU A 335 6.78 -3.69 15.15
CA LEU A 335 7.49 -2.66 15.91
C LEU A 335 8.03 -1.51 15.06
N ARG A 336 8.12 -1.69 13.73
CA ARG A 336 8.64 -0.65 12.81
C ARG A 336 7.79 0.62 12.84
N GLY A 337 6.47 0.50 12.99
CA GLY A 337 5.60 1.66 13.18
C GLY A 337 5.92 2.42 14.47
N VAL A 338 6.13 1.70 15.57
CA VAL A 338 6.50 2.31 16.85
C VAL A 338 7.85 3.02 16.75
N PHE A 339 8.83 2.44 16.06
CA PHE A 339 10.13 3.09 15.84
C PHE A 339 9.99 4.39 15.03
N GLN A 340 9.22 4.35 13.93
CA GLN A 340 8.91 5.53 13.13
C GLN A 340 8.30 6.66 14.00
N GLU A 341 7.28 6.36 14.80
CA GLU A 341 6.57 7.34 15.62
C GLU A 341 7.35 7.76 16.90
N THR A 342 8.43 7.05 17.23
CA THR A 342 9.38 7.47 18.27
C THR A 342 10.33 8.54 17.74
N VAL A 343 10.82 8.36 16.51
CA VAL A 343 11.79 9.25 15.86
C VAL A 343 11.12 10.51 15.29
N LEU A 344 9.92 10.37 14.74
CA LEU A 344 9.21 11.46 14.06
C LEU A 344 8.14 12.08 14.95
N PRO A 345 7.95 13.42 14.91
CA PRO A 345 6.80 14.08 15.51
C PRO A 345 5.58 13.92 14.59
N ASN A 346 5.21 12.67 14.30
CA ASN A 346 4.24 12.34 13.27
C ASN A 346 2.79 12.36 13.80
N ILE A 347 1.88 12.78 12.93
CA ILE A 347 0.44 12.88 13.23
C ILE A 347 -0.43 12.08 12.25
N ALA A 348 0.10 11.77 11.07
CA ALA A 348 -0.63 11.03 10.06
C ALA A 348 0.30 10.03 9.36
N PHE A 349 -0.13 8.79 9.28
CA PHE A 349 0.51 7.74 8.51
C PHE A 349 -0.31 7.41 7.27
N ILE A 350 0.30 7.57 6.11
CA ILE A 350 -0.30 7.28 4.81
C ILE A 350 0.21 5.92 4.31
N GLY A 351 -0.69 4.94 4.21
CA GLY A 351 -0.39 3.56 3.81
C GLY A 351 -1.36 3.00 2.78
N GLY A 352 -0.97 1.92 2.11
CA GLY A 352 -1.86 1.12 1.26
C GLY A 352 -2.85 0.29 2.05
N GLY A 353 -3.78 -0.39 1.38
CA GLY A 353 -4.81 -1.20 2.05
C GLY A 353 -4.26 -2.33 2.93
N GLY A 354 -3.12 -2.92 2.55
CA GLY A 354 -2.42 -3.90 3.40
C GLY A 354 -1.78 -3.27 4.63
N GLU A 355 -1.21 -2.07 4.48
CA GLU A 355 -0.64 -1.31 5.60
C GLU A 355 -1.74 -0.88 6.58
N LEU A 356 -2.82 -0.30 6.07
CA LEU A 356 -3.98 0.06 6.85
C LEU A 356 -4.50 -1.14 7.67
N ALA A 357 -4.63 -2.32 7.04
CA ALA A 357 -5.11 -3.52 7.70
C ALA A 357 -4.20 -3.94 8.87
N TYR A 358 -2.88 -4.04 8.67
CA TYR A 358 -2.01 -4.46 9.77
C TYR A 358 -1.85 -3.36 10.83
N TRP A 359 -1.90 -2.06 10.48
CA TRP A 359 -1.80 -0.99 11.48
C TRP A 359 -2.96 -1.04 12.49
N LEU A 360 -4.18 -1.41 12.05
CA LEU A 360 -5.32 -1.64 12.95
C LEU A 360 -5.06 -2.73 14.00
N GLU A 361 -4.09 -3.63 13.78
CA GLU A 361 -3.65 -4.63 14.74
C GLU A 361 -2.72 -4.04 15.83
N LEU A 362 -2.17 -2.84 15.63
CA LEU A 362 -1.04 -2.31 16.40
C LEU A 362 -1.42 -1.32 17.51
N LYS A 363 -2.67 -0.82 17.58
CA LYS A 363 -3.03 0.23 18.56
C LYS A 363 -2.60 -0.09 19.99
N LYS A 364 -2.85 -1.32 20.47
CA LYS A 364 -2.43 -1.77 21.80
C LYS A 364 -0.91 -1.89 21.97
N VAL A 365 -0.17 -2.14 20.89
CA VAL A 365 1.31 -2.16 20.91
C VAL A 365 1.83 -0.77 21.20
N PHE A 366 1.29 0.25 20.55
CA PHE A 366 1.63 1.66 20.79
C PHE A 366 1.30 2.10 22.21
N GLU A 367 0.11 1.73 22.71
CA GLU A 367 -0.31 1.99 24.09
C GLU A 367 0.67 1.38 25.10
N ALA A 368 1.12 0.14 24.88
CA ALA A 368 2.03 -0.58 25.78
C ALA A 368 3.40 0.10 25.96
N VAL A 369 3.81 0.98 25.05
CA VAL A 369 5.08 1.74 25.12
C VAL A 369 4.87 3.25 25.16
N HIS A 370 3.63 3.72 25.33
CA HIS A 370 3.28 5.13 25.45
C HIS A 370 3.74 5.99 24.26
N VAL A 371 3.82 5.41 23.06
CA VAL A 371 4.09 6.15 21.83
C VAL A 371 2.74 6.51 21.21
N PRO A 372 2.43 7.79 20.95
CA PRO A 372 1.14 8.15 20.37
C PRO A 372 0.90 7.51 19.00
N TYR A 373 -0.26 6.89 18.86
CA TYR A 373 -0.70 6.27 17.61
C TYR A 373 -1.17 7.36 16.62
N PRO A 374 -0.71 7.40 15.36
CA PRO A 374 -1.07 8.45 14.40
C PRO A 374 -2.47 8.22 13.79
N MET A 375 -2.99 9.21 13.09
CA MET A 375 -4.12 8.99 12.18
C MET A 375 -3.69 8.09 11.03
N LEU A 376 -4.49 7.09 10.70
CA LEU A 376 -4.24 6.28 9.49
C LEU A 376 -4.99 6.87 8.30
N ILE A 377 -4.33 6.95 7.16
CA ILE A 377 -4.93 7.45 5.93
C ILE A 377 -4.63 6.45 4.82
N LEU A 378 -5.66 6.02 4.09
CA LEU A 378 -5.45 5.22 2.89
C LEU A 378 -4.83 6.13 1.82
N ARG A 379 -3.71 5.70 1.26
CA ARG A 379 -3.03 6.46 0.21
C ARG A 379 -3.97 6.74 -0.97
N ASN A 380 -3.79 7.88 -1.64
CA ASN A 380 -4.43 8.11 -2.94
C ASN A 380 -4.12 6.95 -3.90
N SER A 381 -5.11 6.59 -4.70
CA SER A 381 -4.97 5.61 -5.79
C SER A 381 -5.32 6.22 -7.12
N PHE A 382 -4.56 5.87 -8.15
CA PHE A 382 -4.74 6.41 -9.49
C PHE A 382 -4.76 5.31 -10.55
N LEU A 383 -5.63 5.50 -11.55
CA LEU A 383 -5.54 4.81 -12.83
C LEU A 383 -5.17 5.84 -13.91
N TRP A 384 -4.06 5.61 -14.60
CA TRP A 384 -3.64 6.43 -15.73
C TRP A 384 -4.21 5.87 -17.03
N MET A 385 -4.91 6.74 -17.77
CA MET A 385 -5.52 6.41 -19.05
C MET A 385 -5.08 7.43 -20.11
N ASN A 386 -4.84 6.96 -21.34
CA ASN A 386 -4.57 7.83 -22.47
C ASN A 386 -5.83 8.07 -23.31
N LYS A 387 -5.79 9.10 -24.18
CA LYS A 387 -6.88 9.43 -25.09
C LYS A 387 -7.38 8.25 -25.93
N LYS A 388 -6.49 7.40 -26.47
CA LYS A 388 -6.89 6.25 -27.30
C LYS A 388 -7.71 5.23 -26.50
N GLN A 389 -7.36 5.01 -25.24
CA GLN A 389 -8.10 4.13 -24.34
C GLN A 389 -9.47 4.73 -24.00
N LEU A 390 -9.55 6.04 -23.73
CA LEU A 390 -10.83 6.73 -23.53
C LEU A 390 -11.72 6.67 -24.78
N GLU A 391 -11.17 6.91 -25.97
CA GLU A 391 -11.89 6.80 -27.24
C GLU A 391 -12.43 5.38 -27.46
N ARG A 392 -11.65 4.35 -27.12
CA ARG A 392 -12.10 2.95 -27.19
C ARG A 392 -13.24 2.69 -26.20
N LEU A 393 -13.13 3.17 -24.97
CA LEU A 393 -14.18 3.06 -23.96
C LEU A 393 -15.49 3.70 -24.44
N ASN A 394 -15.41 4.91 -24.97
CA ASN A 394 -16.57 5.66 -25.48
C ASN A 394 -17.20 4.97 -26.70
N LYS A 395 -16.40 4.41 -27.62
CA LYS A 395 -16.90 3.61 -28.76
C LYS A 395 -17.63 2.35 -28.30
N LEU A 396 -17.22 1.78 -27.17
CA LEU A 396 -17.91 0.67 -26.50
C LEU A 396 -19.08 1.14 -25.63
N GLY A 397 -19.46 2.43 -25.67
CA GLY A 397 -20.64 2.97 -24.99
C GLY A 397 -20.60 2.84 -23.46
N PHE A 398 -19.41 2.67 -22.89
CA PHE A 398 -19.17 2.54 -21.46
C PHE A 398 -18.67 3.85 -20.87
N THR A 399 -18.91 4.02 -19.58
CA THR A 399 -18.39 5.12 -18.78
C THR A 399 -17.13 4.69 -18.02
N ILE A 400 -16.41 5.66 -17.43
CA ILE A 400 -15.25 5.39 -16.58
C ILE A 400 -15.62 4.48 -15.39
N ASN A 401 -16.84 4.60 -14.85
CA ASN A 401 -17.31 3.74 -13.75
C ASN A 401 -17.37 2.28 -14.16
N ASP A 402 -17.74 2.02 -15.42
CA ASP A 402 -17.92 0.67 -15.94
C ASP A 402 -16.58 -0.07 -16.08
N LEU A 403 -15.44 0.64 -16.17
CA LEU A 403 -14.10 0.04 -16.23
C LEU A 403 -13.82 -0.95 -15.10
N PHE A 404 -14.43 -0.73 -13.93
CA PHE A 404 -14.21 -1.54 -12.73
C PHE A 404 -15.11 -2.79 -12.66
N LYS A 405 -16.09 -2.91 -13.57
CA LYS A 405 -16.87 -4.15 -13.72
C LYS A 405 -16.00 -5.27 -14.24
N LYS A 406 -16.46 -6.51 -14.04
CA LYS A 406 -15.81 -7.68 -14.64
C LYS A 406 -15.99 -7.65 -16.15
N GLN A 407 -14.99 -8.13 -16.88
CA GLN A 407 -15.03 -8.24 -18.34
C GLN A 407 -16.31 -8.92 -18.85
N ASP A 408 -16.70 -10.02 -18.21
CA ASP A 408 -17.90 -10.76 -18.58
C ASP A 408 -19.20 -9.97 -18.38
N GLU A 409 -19.24 -9.09 -17.39
CA GLU A 409 -20.38 -8.20 -17.11
C GLU A 409 -20.48 -7.13 -18.18
N LEU A 410 -19.37 -6.48 -18.54
CA LEU A 410 -19.30 -5.52 -19.65
C LEU A 410 -19.78 -6.16 -20.95
N LEU A 411 -19.29 -7.35 -21.28
CA LEU A 411 -19.71 -8.05 -22.49
C LEU A 411 -21.19 -8.44 -22.44
N ASN A 412 -21.71 -8.87 -21.28
CA ASN A 412 -23.15 -9.14 -21.11
C ASN A 412 -23.99 -7.89 -21.36
N GLU A 413 -23.60 -6.75 -20.80
CA GLU A 413 -24.31 -5.46 -20.98
C GLU A 413 -24.29 -5.02 -22.43
N TRP A 414 -23.13 -5.12 -23.09
CA TRP A 414 -22.99 -4.80 -24.51
C TRP A 414 -23.89 -5.67 -25.40
N VAL A 415 -23.85 -7.00 -25.21
CA VAL A 415 -24.64 -7.95 -26.00
C VAL A 415 -26.14 -7.74 -25.79
N ARG A 416 -26.59 -7.49 -24.55
CA ARG A 416 -28.01 -7.20 -24.27
C ARG A 416 -28.47 -5.89 -24.88
N LYS A 417 -27.60 -4.88 -24.98
CA LYS A 417 -27.93 -3.57 -25.56
C LYS A 417 -27.94 -3.58 -27.08
N ASN A 418 -27.09 -4.38 -27.73
CA ASN A 418 -26.84 -4.29 -29.17
C ASN A 418 -27.33 -5.52 -29.97
N SER A 419 -27.76 -6.61 -29.33
CA SER A 419 -28.37 -7.74 -30.05
C SER A 419 -29.80 -7.40 -30.49
N SER A 420 -30.14 -7.77 -31.72
CA SER A 420 -31.52 -7.71 -32.22
C SER A 420 -32.39 -8.89 -31.76
N LYS A 421 -31.81 -9.88 -31.05
CA LYS A 421 -32.48 -11.10 -30.63
C LYS A 421 -33.07 -10.95 -29.23
N GLN A 422 -34.14 -11.69 -28.94
CA GLN A 422 -34.65 -11.80 -27.58
C GLN A 422 -33.70 -12.63 -26.72
N LEU A 423 -32.97 -11.97 -25.82
CA LEU A 423 -32.02 -12.62 -24.93
C LEU A 423 -32.54 -12.82 -23.50
N SER A 424 -33.61 -12.10 -23.14
CA SER A 424 -34.26 -12.29 -21.85
C SER A 424 -35.55 -13.08 -21.97
N ILE A 425 -35.76 -13.94 -20.99
CA ILE A 425 -36.99 -14.74 -20.85
C ILE A 425 -37.81 -14.30 -19.62
N ALA A 426 -37.66 -13.04 -19.20
CA ALA A 426 -38.33 -12.51 -18.00
C ALA A 426 -39.85 -12.66 -18.07
N ASN A 427 -40.47 -12.38 -19.22
CA ASN A 427 -41.90 -12.55 -19.43
C ASN A 427 -42.33 -14.02 -19.30
N GLU A 428 -41.52 -14.96 -19.80
CA GLU A 428 -41.78 -16.40 -19.67
C GLU A 428 -41.60 -16.87 -18.21
N VAL A 429 -40.63 -16.30 -17.49
CA VAL A 429 -40.44 -16.53 -16.06
C VAL A 429 -41.66 -16.09 -15.26
N GLU A 430 -42.17 -14.88 -15.51
CA GLU A 430 -43.38 -14.37 -14.83
C GLU A 430 -44.61 -15.27 -15.09
N LYS A 431 -44.79 -15.75 -16.32
CA LYS A 431 -45.86 -16.71 -16.65
C LYS A 431 -45.73 -18.02 -15.89
N ILE A 432 -44.52 -18.55 -15.75
CA ILE A 432 -44.27 -19.77 -14.98
C ILE A 432 -44.49 -19.52 -13.48
N GLU A 433 -44.09 -18.37 -12.95
CA GLU A 433 -44.35 -18.02 -11.55
C GLU A 433 -45.84 -17.96 -11.25
N ALA A 434 -46.62 -17.31 -12.12
CA ALA A 434 -48.08 -17.26 -11.99
C ALA A 434 -48.72 -18.66 -12.07
N LEU A 435 -48.23 -19.52 -12.97
CA LEU A 435 -48.69 -20.92 -13.06
C LEU A 435 -48.42 -21.69 -11.76
N TYR A 436 -47.21 -21.56 -11.19
CA TYR A 436 -46.88 -22.24 -9.93
C TYR A 436 -47.67 -21.70 -8.74
N GLN A 437 -48.02 -20.41 -8.71
CA GLN A 437 -48.92 -19.85 -7.69
C GLN A 437 -50.32 -20.46 -7.78
N GLN A 438 -50.85 -20.64 -9.00
CA GLN A 438 -52.12 -21.32 -9.21
C GLN A 438 -52.06 -22.78 -8.76
N LEU A 439 -51.01 -23.52 -9.17
CA LEU A 439 -50.80 -24.91 -8.75
C LEU A 439 -50.66 -25.03 -7.23
N GLN A 440 -50.01 -24.07 -6.59
CA GLN A 440 -49.85 -24.05 -5.14
C GLN A 440 -51.22 -23.91 -4.45
N THR A 441 -52.08 -23.02 -4.95
CA THR A 441 -53.45 -22.83 -4.44
C THR A 441 -54.26 -24.12 -4.57
N ILE A 442 -54.19 -24.79 -5.71
CA ILE A 442 -54.87 -26.08 -5.95
C ILE A 442 -54.33 -27.14 -5.00
N SER A 443 -53.01 -27.33 -4.92
CA SER A 443 -52.39 -28.36 -4.09
C SER A 443 -52.68 -28.15 -2.59
N ASN A 444 -52.70 -26.88 -2.15
CA ASN A 444 -52.94 -26.53 -0.75
C ASN A 444 -54.38 -26.80 -0.31
N ASN A 445 -55.34 -26.68 -1.23
CA ASN A 445 -56.74 -27.03 -0.98
C ASN A 445 -56.97 -28.55 -0.87
N VAL A 446 -56.05 -29.37 -1.40
CA VAL A 446 -56.08 -30.83 -1.27
C VAL A 446 -55.34 -31.27 -0.01
N ASP A 447 -54.10 -30.81 0.17
CA ASP A 447 -53.28 -31.09 1.35
C ASP A 447 -52.26 -29.95 1.54
N VAL A 448 -52.29 -29.31 2.71
CA VAL A 448 -51.39 -28.21 3.08
C VAL A 448 -49.91 -28.62 2.98
N THR A 449 -49.58 -29.89 3.22
CA THR A 449 -48.20 -30.40 3.14
C THR A 449 -47.65 -30.38 1.70
N LEU A 450 -48.51 -30.44 0.68
CA LEU A 450 -48.11 -30.38 -0.73
C LEU A 450 -47.65 -28.97 -1.15
N SER A 451 -48.07 -27.93 -0.42
CA SER A 451 -47.68 -26.54 -0.68
C SER A 451 -46.16 -26.33 -0.72
N GLN A 452 -45.43 -27.00 0.19
CA GLN A 452 -43.98 -26.95 0.25
C GLN A 452 -43.32 -27.69 -0.92
N HIS A 453 -43.90 -28.82 -1.34
CA HIS A 453 -43.43 -29.56 -2.50
C HIS A 453 -43.59 -28.74 -3.80
N THR A 454 -44.75 -28.08 -3.98
CA THR A 454 -45.03 -27.22 -5.14
C THR A 454 -44.05 -26.04 -5.23
N LYS A 455 -43.74 -25.40 -4.09
CA LYS A 455 -42.68 -24.36 -4.00
C LYS A 455 -41.30 -24.88 -4.38
N ALA A 456 -40.93 -26.09 -3.97
CA ALA A 456 -39.66 -26.70 -4.34
C ALA A 456 -39.57 -26.97 -5.85
N LEU A 457 -40.66 -27.42 -6.47
CA LEU A 457 -40.75 -27.59 -7.93
C LEU A 457 -40.63 -26.25 -8.66
N GLN A 458 -41.32 -25.20 -8.20
CA GLN A 458 -41.19 -23.85 -8.73
C GLN A 458 -39.73 -23.39 -8.71
N ALA A 459 -39.07 -23.46 -7.55
CA ALA A 459 -37.68 -23.05 -7.40
C ALA A 459 -36.74 -23.81 -8.34
N LYS A 460 -36.96 -25.13 -8.52
CA LYS A 460 -36.19 -25.97 -9.46
C LYS A 460 -36.40 -25.53 -10.92
N SER A 461 -37.63 -25.29 -11.33
CA SER A 461 -37.96 -24.84 -12.70
C SER A 461 -37.38 -23.47 -13.00
N LEU A 462 -37.51 -22.51 -12.07
CA LEU A 462 -36.92 -21.17 -12.20
C LEU A 462 -35.39 -21.23 -12.31
N LYS A 463 -34.74 -22.13 -11.56
CA LYS A 463 -33.29 -22.36 -11.67
C LYS A 463 -32.90 -22.87 -13.06
N GLN A 464 -33.68 -23.79 -13.64
CA GLN A 464 -33.42 -24.31 -14.99
C GLN A 464 -33.62 -23.24 -16.07
N LEU A 465 -34.67 -22.43 -15.97
CA LEU A 465 -34.90 -21.30 -16.87
C LEU A 465 -33.77 -20.26 -16.80
N LYS A 466 -33.33 -19.88 -15.60
CA LYS A 466 -32.15 -19.02 -15.44
C LYS A 466 -30.91 -19.63 -16.09
N GLY A 467 -30.77 -20.96 -16.07
CA GLY A 467 -29.73 -21.68 -16.80
C GLY A 467 -29.85 -21.58 -18.31
N LEU A 468 -31.08 -21.64 -18.86
CA LEU A 468 -31.36 -21.46 -20.28
C LEU A 468 -31.05 -20.03 -20.74
N GLU A 469 -31.50 -19.01 -20.00
CA GLU A 469 -31.21 -17.60 -20.33
C GLU A 469 -29.69 -17.36 -20.42
N LYS A 470 -28.92 -17.88 -19.46
CA LYS A 470 -27.45 -17.82 -19.50
C LYS A 470 -26.87 -18.49 -20.75
N LYS A 471 -27.42 -19.61 -21.20
CA LYS A 471 -26.98 -20.28 -22.44
C LYS A 471 -27.33 -19.46 -23.69
N ILE A 472 -28.50 -18.83 -23.73
CA ILE A 472 -28.91 -17.93 -24.83
C ILE A 472 -27.93 -16.76 -24.95
N VAL A 473 -27.68 -16.05 -23.84
CA VAL A 473 -26.72 -14.93 -23.83
C VAL A 473 -25.32 -15.41 -24.23
N ARG A 474 -24.86 -16.57 -23.72
CA ARG A 474 -23.55 -17.13 -24.08
C ARG A 474 -23.44 -17.50 -25.56
N ALA A 475 -24.52 -18.01 -26.16
CA ALA A 475 -24.54 -18.31 -27.59
C ALA A 475 -24.45 -17.00 -28.39
N GLU A 476 -25.16 -15.97 -27.97
CA GLU A 476 -25.14 -14.68 -28.65
C GLU A 476 -23.82 -13.95 -28.53
N LYS A 477 -23.11 -14.06 -27.39
CA LYS A 477 -21.75 -13.52 -27.21
C LYS A 477 -20.79 -13.88 -28.34
N ARG A 478 -20.94 -15.07 -28.95
CA ARG A 478 -20.09 -15.52 -30.07
C ARG A 478 -20.26 -14.69 -31.34
N ASN A 479 -21.34 -13.93 -31.46
CA ASN A 479 -21.57 -13.02 -32.58
C ASN A 479 -20.92 -11.64 -32.34
N PHE A 480 -20.36 -11.40 -31.15
CA PHE A 480 -19.73 -10.14 -30.72
C PHE A 480 -18.25 -10.36 -30.35
N GLU A 481 -17.56 -11.23 -31.08
CA GLU A 481 -16.14 -11.56 -30.81
C GLU A 481 -15.21 -10.34 -30.95
N THR A 482 -15.50 -9.44 -31.87
CA THR A 482 -14.71 -8.22 -32.07
C THR A 482 -14.77 -7.33 -30.83
N GLU A 483 -15.96 -7.08 -30.29
CA GLU A 483 -16.17 -6.25 -29.12
C GLU A 483 -15.64 -6.95 -27.86
N GLN A 484 -15.79 -8.27 -27.78
CA GLN A 484 -15.15 -9.06 -26.72
C GLN A 484 -13.63 -8.82 -26.71
N ARG A 485 -12.94 -8.91 -27.86
CA ARG A 485 -11.50 -8.66 -27.95
C ARG A 485 -11.13 -7.21 -27.61
N GLN A 486 -11.97 -6.23 -27.98
CA GLN A 486 -11.73 -4.83 -27.63
C GLN A 486 -11.85 -4.58 -26.12
N ILE A 487 -12.85 -5.17 -25.45
CA ILE A 487 -13.02 -5.11 -24.00
C ILE A 487 -11.85 -5.80 -23.30
N GLU A 488 -11.50 -7.02 -23.73
CA GLU A 488 -10.35 -7.78 -23.21
C GLU A 488 -9.06 -6.96 -23.28
N LYS A 489 -8.76 -6.41 -24.46
CA LYS A 489 -7.57 -5.59 -24.67
C LYS A 489 -7.56 -4.34 -23.79
N LEU A 490 -8.68 -3.63 -23.69
CA LEU A 490 -8.79 -2.44 -22.84
C LEU A 490 -8.57 -2.80 -21.36
N LYS A 491 -9.15 -3.91 -20.89
CA LYS A 491 -8.98 -4.38 -19.51
C LYS A 491 -7.55 -4.80 -19.24
N GLN A 492 -6.88 -5.50 -20.15
CA GLN A 492 -5.47 -5.88 -20.00
C GLN A 492 -4.54 -4.66 -19.95
N GLU A 493 -4.80 -3.64 -20.77
CA GLU A 493 -3.99 -2.41 -20.79
C GLU A 493 -4.16 -1.56 -19.51
N LEU A 494 -5.35 -1.54 -18.90
CA LEU A 494 -5.65 -0.71 -17.72
C LEU A 494 -5.54 -1.47 -16.39
N PHE A 495 -5.71 -2.79 -16.41
CA PHE A 495 -5.71 -3.67 -15.25
C PHE A 495 -4.81 -4.90 -15.50
N PRO A 496 -3.50 -4.69 -15.68
CA PRO A 496 -2.56 -5.77 -15.96
C PRO A 496 -2.62 -6.84 -14.85
N ASP A 497 -2.58 -8.11 -15.24
CA ASP A 497 -2.77 -9.28 -14.36
C ASP A 497 -4.04 -9.23 -13.49
N ASN A 498 -5.11 -8.58 -13.99
CA ASN A 498 -6.33 -8.30 -13.24
C ASN A 498 -6.08 -7.56 -11.92
N SER A 499 -4.98 -6.79 -11.84
CA SER A 499 -4.61 -5.93 -10.73
C SER A 499 -4.80 -4.46 -11.11
N LEU A 500 -4.73 -3.57 -10.12
CA LEU A 500 -4.64 -2.14 -10.40
C LEU A 500 -3.29 -1.84 -11.05
N GLN A 501 -3.29 -1.02 -12.10
CA GLN A 501 -2.08 -0.53 -12.78
C GLN A 501 -1.05 -0.02 -11.78
N GLU A 502 -1.49 0.71 -10.75
CA GLU A 502 -0.59 1.30 -9.75
C GLU A 502 0.23 0.29 -8.95
N ARG A 503 -0.19 -0.98 -8.90
CA ARG A 503 0.48 -2.09 -8.20
C ARG A 503 1.35 -2.94 -9.11
N TYR A 504 1.31 -2.68 -10.41
CA TYR A 504 1.99 -3.49 -11.41
C TYR A 504 3.07 -2.69 -12.10
N GLU A 505 2.69 -1.58 -12.73
CA GLU A 505 3.57 -0.78 -13.57
C GLU A 505 4.54 0.06 -12.74
N ASN A 506 5.72 0.26 -13.28
CA ASN A 506 6.72 1.17 -12.75
C ASN A 506 6.59 2.58 -13.36
N PHE A 507 7.00 3.60 -12.60
CA PHE A 507 6.91 5.00 -13.00
C PHE A 507 7.68 5.33 -14.29
N SER A 508 8.69 4.53 -14.64
CA SER A 508 9.57 4.76 -15.79
C SER A 508 8.82 4.91 -17.10
N LEU A 509 7.71 4.18 -17.31
CA LEU A 509 6.91 4.31 -18.54
C LEU A 509 6.28 5.70 -18.66
N LEU A 510 5.68 6.19 -17.58
CA LEU A 510 5.01 7.49 -17.57
C LEU A 510 6.03 8.64 -17.57
N TYR A 511 7.10 8.51 -16.80
CA TYR A 511 8.17 9.50 -16.78
C TYR A 511 8.87 9.60 -18.14
N ALA A 512 9.18 8.49 -18.81
CA ALA A 512 9.83 8.55 -20.12
C ALA A 512 8.96 9.25 -21.18
N GLN A 513 7.62 9.16 -21.06
CA GLN A 513 6.68 9.81 -21.96
C GLN A 513 6.47 11.29 -21.67
N PHE A 514 6.36 11.65 -20.39
CA PHE A 514 5.84 12.97 -19.97
C PHE A 514 6.82 13.78 -19.08
N GLY A 515 7.93 13.18 -18.66
CA GLY A 515 8.94 13.80 -17.82
C GLY A 515 8.39 14.26 -16.47
N LYS A 516 8.98 15.35 -15.95
CA LYS A 516 8.56 15.97 -14.68
C LYS A 516 7.13 16.50 -14.70
N GLU A 517 6.54 16.74 -15.86
CA GLU A 517 5.16 17.22 -15.95
C GLU A 517 4.17 16.18 -15.43
N TRP A 518 4.44 14.89 -15.62
CA TRP A 518 3.62 13.83 -15.03
C TRP A 518 3.60 13.89 -13.50
N LEU A 519 4.75 14.13 -12.87
CA LEU A 519 4.85 14.31 -11.42
C LEU A 519 3.95 15.46 -10.94
N GLN A 520 3.97 16.59 -11.66
CA GLN A 520 3.10 17.74 -11.36
C GLN A 520 1.61 17.40 -11.52
N THR A 521 1.25 16.61 -12.54
CA THR A 521 -0.12 16.14 -12.73
C THR A 521 -0.59 15.27 -11.57
N ILE A 522 0.23 14.32 -11.11
CA ILE A 522 -0.12 13.47 -9.96
C ILE A 522 -0.29 14.32 -8.69
N TYR A 523 0.65 15.22 -8.40
CA TYR A 523 0.53 16.13 -7.26
C TYR A 523 -0.75 16.97 -7.31
N SER A 524 -1.11 17.47 -8.49
CA SER A 524 -2.30 18.31 -8.68
C SER A 524 -3.60 17.51 -8.54
N ALA A 525 -3.59 16.22 -8.93
CA ALA A 525 -4.72 15.32 -8.82
C ALA A 525 -4.85 14.66 -7.43
N SER A 526 -3.78 14.63 -6.63
CA SER A 526 -3.81 14.17 -5.25
C SER A 526 -4.77 15.02 -4.41
N LYS A 527 -5.42 14.37 -3.45
CA LYS A 527 -6.26 15.01 -2.42
C LYS A 527 -5.67 14.70 -1.05
N GLY A 528 -5.67 15.65 -0.12
CA GLY A 528 -5.22 15.40 1.26
C GLY A 528 -6.18 14.48 2.01
N LEU A 529 -7.20 15.02 2.67
CA LEU A 529 -8.07 14.20 3.53
C LEU A 529 -9.15 13.44 2.75
N ALA A 530 -9.59 13.94 1.59
CA ALA A 530 -10.63 13.29 0.79
C ALA A 530 -10.17 11.92 0.25
N GLN A 531 -10.96 10.88 0.52
CA GLN A 531 -10.63 9.48 0.24
C GLN A 531 -11.36 8.96 -1.01
N GLU A 532 -10.80 9.24 -2.19
CA GLU A 532 -11.39 8.81 -3.47
C GLU A 532 -10.33 8.21 -4.41
N PHE A 533 -10.75 7.24 -5.22
CA PHE A 533 -9.96 6.70 -6.32
C PHE A 533 -10.03 7.67 -7.50
N CYS A 534 -8.89 7.98 -8.14
CA CYS A 534 -8.84 8.93 -9.25
C CYS A 534 -8.50 8.23 -10.57
N VAL A 535 -9.29 8.47 -11.61
CA VAL A 535 -8.91 8.15 -12.99
C VAL A 535 -8.43 9.42 -13.66
N ILE A 536 -7.15 9.43 -14.06
CA ILE A 536 -6.53 10.54 -14.80
C ILE A 536 -6.51 10.17 -16.27
N THR A 537 -7.11 11.00 -17.11
CA THR A 537 -7.02 10.84 -18.57
C THR A 537 -6.11 11.92 -19.15
N ALA A 538 -5.02 11.50 -19.79
CA ALA A 538 -4.16 12.38 -20.58
C ALA A 538 -4.75 12.60 -21.98
N GLU A 539 -4.90 13.87 -22.35
CA GLU A 539 -5.48 14.31 -23.63
C GLU A 539 -4.52 14.23 -24.82
#